data_AF-A0A653NIH5-F1
#
_entry.id   AF-A0A653NIH5-F1
#
_cell.length_a   1.000
_cell.length_b   1.000
_cell.length_c   1.000
_cell.angle_alpha   90.00
_cell.angle_beta   90.00
_cell.angle_gamma   90.00
#
_symmetry.space_group_name_H-M   'P 1'
#
loop_
_entity.id
_entity.type
_entity.pdbx_description
1 polymer ?
#
loop_
_entity_poly.entity_id
_entity_poly.type
_entity_poly.pdbx_seq_one_letter_code
_entity_poly.pdbx_strand_id
1 'polypeptide(L)'
;MAMATEKCNVSFQIRYTSSIPATGASAVLRYRIKNSTGSYAQYNITSVPNGGSIEIPNIQASDDYEYILDLTANGVTARKTDFFYVGKCIPPYCEIPDIKRVYLGEEGQIIMEYSTDEADLYAIEYQIATDDKFTKIVHVRVIMGSDYKPLEYIEMNDGTIDGETTYYIRARRHCSKSVVSAWSNIVEFRSGKKDAYIFEDAYCVSDAFKSPTDSEVMGASICWTARNPLLKTIKLSTPVPKIGSFIYLKDDVTPPKHAIPGNLMSFDEAGGPNSGFNEQGIRWIRFGSDKLGNDPSIIYNVNPKTGEIVNIYSYCAS
;
A
#
# COMPACT_ATOMS: atom_id res chain seq x y z
N MET A 1 -16.12 -13.44 -27.62
CA MET A 1 -16.38 -14.32 -26.46
C MET A 1 -17.57 -13.75 -25.71
N ALA A 2 -18.44 -14.59 -25.11
CA ALA A 2 -19.49 -14.07 -24.24
C ALA A 2 -18.89 -13.77 -22.86
N MET A 3 -19.07 -12.54 -22.34
CA MET A 3 -18.77 -12.26 -20.94
C MET A 3 -19.78 -13.02 -20.08
N ALA A 4 -19.31 -13.70 -19.04
CA ALA A 4 -20.19 -14.29 -18.03
C ALA A 4 -20.89 -13.14 -17.29
N THR A 5 -22.21 -13.02 -17.45
CA THR A 5 -22.97 -11.90 -16.87
C THR A 5 -23.00 -12.06 -15.35
N GLU A 6 -22.45 -11.09 -14.64
CA GLU A 6 -22.22 -11.14 -13.19
C GLU A 6 -23.53 -11.30 -12.39
N LYS A 7 -23.41 -11.82 -11.16
CA LYS A 7 -24.54 -12.12 -10.29
C LYS A 7 -24.24 -11.72 -8.84
N CYS A 8 -25.07 -10.85 -8.29
CA CYS A 8 -25.04 -10.46 -6.89
C CYS A 8 -26.02 -11.36 -6.12
N ASN A 9 -25.51 -12.14 -5.16
CA ASN A 9 -26.35 -12.96 -4.28
C ASN A 9 -26.97 -12.05 -3.20
N VAL A 10 -28.29 -11.85 -3.27
CA VAL A 10 -29.04 -11.09 -2.26
C VAL A 10 -30.05 -12.00 -1.58
N SER A 11 -30.07 -12.03 -0.26
CA SER A 11 -30.94 -12.90 0.54
C SER A 11 -31.91 -12.12 1.43
N PHE A 12 -33.16 -12.56 1.49
CA PHE A 12 -34.25 -11.91 2.24
C PHE A 12 -34.79 -12.84 3.32
N GLN A 13 -35.03 -12.30 4.52
CA GLN A 13 -35.86 -12.99 5.53
C GLN A 13 -37.32 -12.55 5.40
N ILE A 14 -38.20 -13.46 5.01
CA ILE A 14 -39.65 -13.20 5.01
C ILE A 14 -40.21 -13.64 6.36
N ARG A 15 -40.68 -12.67 7.16
CA ARG A 15 -41.38 -12.89 8.43
C ARG A 15 -42.84 -12.51 8.27
N TYR A 16 -43.75 -13.34 8.75
CA TYR A 16 -45.19 -13.09 8.66
C TYR A 16 -45.95 -13.65 9.88
N THR A 17 -47.10 -13.05 10.16
CA THR A 17 -48.07 -13.52 11.15
C THR A 17 -49.32 -14.03 10.43
N SER A 18 -49.96 -15.04 11.01
CA SER A 18 -51.20 -15.63 10.48
C SER A 18 -52.10 -16.00 11.65
N SER A 19 -53.41 -15.79 11.51
CA SER A 19 -54.43 -16.19 12.49
C SER A 19 -54.74 -17.70 12.45
N ILE A 20 -54.21 -18.42 11.46
CA ILE A 20 -54.36 -19.87 11.26
C ILE A 20 -53.00 -20.52 10.92
N PRO A 21 -52.79 -21.82 11.16
CA PRO A 21 -51.57 -22.52 10.75
C PRO A 21 -51.31 -22.39 9.25
N ALA A 22 -50.17 -21.79 8.88
CA ALA A 22 -49.79 -21.48 7.50
C ALA A 22 -48.89 -22.57 6.90
N THR A 23 -49.41 -23.79 6.80
CA THR A 23 -48.71 -24.91 6.15
C THR A 23 -48.65 -24.69 4.64
N GLY A 24 -47.43 -24.59 4.07
CA GLY A 24 -47.26 -24.45 2.62
C GLY A 24 -47.47 -23.03 2.09
N ALA A 25 -47.17 -21.99 2.87
CA ALA A 25 -47.11 -20.62 2.36
C ALA A 25 -46.10 -20.50 1.21
N SER A 26 -46.51 -19.84 0.13
CA SER A 26 -45.70 -19.55 -1.06
C SER A 26 -45.66 -18.05 -1.31
N ALA A 27 -44.70 -17.55 -2.08
CA ALA A 27 -44.64 -16.14 -2.43
C ALA A 27 -44.21 -15.91 -3.88
N VAL A 28 -44.65 -14.78 -4.45
CA VAL A 28 -44.18 -14.26 -5.72
C VAL A 28 -43.50 -12.93 -5.45
N LEU A 29 -42.19 -12.90 -5.63
CA LEU A 29 -41.39 -11.69 -5.52
C LEU A 29 -41.14 -11.13 -6.91
N ARG A 30 -41.46 -9.85 -7.10
CA ARG A 30 -41.14 -9.08 -8.31
C ARG A 30 -40.20 -7.95 -7.94
N TYR A 31 -39.11 -7.75 -8.67
CA TYR A 31 -38.14 -6.66 -8.43
C TYR A 31 -37.63 -6.04 -9.73
N ARG A 32 -37.19 -4.78 -9.66
CA ARG A 32 -36.44 -4.08 -10.73
C ARG A 32 -35.67 -2.89 -10.15
N ILE A 33 -34.78 -2.30 -10.93
CA ILE A 33 -34.14 -1.02 -10.59
C ILE A 33 -35.23 0.05 -10.45
N LYS A 34 -35.16 0.81 -9.36
CA LYS A 34 -36.09 1.89 -9.00
C LYS A 34 -36.12 2.96 -10.08
N ASN A 35 -37.30 3.48 -10.39
CA ASN A 35 -37.55 4.42 -11.50
C ASN A 35 -37.23 3.90 -12.92
N SER A 36 -36.78 2.65 -13.10
CA SER A 36 -36.52 2.11 -14.44
C SER A 36 -37.83 1.91 -15.21
N THR A 37 -37.77 2.03 -16.55
CA THR A 37 -38.88 1.72 -17.45
C THR A 37 -39.01 0.22 -17.75
N GLY A 38 -38.11 -0.60 -17.22
CA GLY A 38 -38.08 -2.04 -17.44
C GLY A 38 -39.24 -2.79 -16.78
N SER A 39 -39.52 -3.99 -17.30
CA SER A 39 -40.40 -4.95 -16.64
C SER A 39 -39.79 -5.43 -15.32
N TYR A 40 -40.64 -5.87 -14.40
CA TYR A 40 -40.20 -6.54 -13.18
C TYR A 40 -39.68 -7.94 -13.50
N ALA A 41 -38.50 -8.29 -13.01
CA ALA A 41 -38.08 -9.68 -12.90
C ALA A 41 -38.94 -10.37 -11.83
N GLN A 42 -39.38 -11.61 -12.08
CA GLN A 42 -40.23 -12.37 -11.18
C GLN A 42 -39.55 -13.64 -10.70
N TYR A 43 -39.62 -13.90 -9.40
CA TYR A 43 -39.16 -15.12 -8.74
C TYR A 43 -40.28 -15.75 -7.92
N ASN A 44 -40.51 -17.05 -8.11
CA ASN A 44 -41.58 -17.81 -7.46
C ASN A 44 -40.98 -18.67 -6.34
N ILE A 45 -41.41 -18.42 -5.10
CA ILE A 45 -40.92 -19.07 -3.89
C ILE A 45 -41.96 -20.11 -3.47
N THR A 46 -41.66 -21.39 -3.71
CA THR A 46 -42.62 -22.50 -3.52
C THR A 46 -42.87 -22.88 -2.06
N SER A 47 -41.97 -22.50 -1.15
CA SER A 47 -42.13 -22.64 0.30
C SER A 47 -41.44 -21.47 1.00
N VAL A 48 -42.19 -20.76 1.85
CA VAL A 48 -41.68 -19.63 2.66
C VAL A 48 -41.56 -20.09 4.12
N PRO A 49 -40.34 -20.41 4.62
CA PRO A 49 -40.14 -20.67 6.04
C PRO A 49 -40.31 -19.34 6.78
N ASN A 50 -41.10 -19.31 7.86
CA ASN A 50 -41.33 -18.07 8.61
C ASN A 50 -40.03 -17.63 9.33
N GLY A 51 -39.41 -16.56 8.84
CA GLY A 51 -38.08 -16.11 9.26
C GLY A 51 -36.91 -16.82 8.58
N GLY A 52 -37.16 -17.72 7.62
CA GLY A 52 -36.13 -18.34 6.80
C GLY A 52 -35.51 -17.35 5.80
N SER A 53 -34.25 -17.59 5.43
CA SER A 53 -33.56 -16.84 4.39
C SER A 53 -33.88 -17.41 3.00
N ILE A 54 -34.13 -16.53 2.03
CA ILE A 54 -34.45 -16.87 0.64
C ILE A 54 -33.53 -16.05 -0.27
N GLU A 55 -32.76 -16.71 -1.13
CA GLU A 55 -31.87 -16.06 -2.09
C GLU A 55 -32.62 -15.67 -3.37
N ILE A 56 -32.38 -14.45 -3.89
CA ILE A 56 -32.88 -13.99 -5.18
C ILE A 56 -31.82 -14.28 -6.25
N PRO A 57 -32.14 -15.05 -7.31
CA PRO A 57 -31.24 -15.22 -8.44
C PRO A 57 -31.28 -14.01 -9.38
N ASN A 58 -30.16 -13.72 -10.05
CA ASN A 58 -30.07 -12.80 -11.19
C ASN A 58 -30.35 -11.31 -10.88
N ILE A 59 -29.86 -10.81 -9.74
CA ILE A 59 -29.52 -9.38 -9.61
C ILE A 59 -28.12 -9.18 -10.21
N GLN A 60 -27.91 -8.11 -10.98
CA GLN A 60 -26.71 -7.96 -11.85
C GLN A 60 -26.08 -6.54 -11.83
N ALA A 61 -26.60 -5.62 -11.01
CA ALA A 61 -26.11 -4.25 -10.93
C ALA A 61 -26.23 -3.72 -9.50
N SER A 62 -25.35 -2.77 -9.14
CA SER A 62 -25.46 -2.00 -7.91
C SER A 62 -26.39 -0.80 -8.17
N ASP A 63 -27.55 -0.78 -7.52
CA ASP A 63 -28.52 0.30 -7.64
C ASP A 63 -29.53 0.24 -6.47
N ASP A 64 -30.41 1.23 -6.39
CA ASP A 64 -31.66 1.16 -5.66
C ASP A 64 -32.65 0.24 -6.43
N TYR A 65 -33.16 -0.80 -5.77
CA TYR A 65 -34.18 -1.70 -6.29
C TYR A 65 -35.53 -1.48 -5.59
N GLU A 66 -36.61 -1.47 -6.36
CA GLU A 66 -37.97 -1.55 -5.85
C GLU A 66 -38.52 -2.98 -6.00
N TYR A 67 -39.26 -3.46 -5.00
CA TYR A 67 -39.88 -4.79 -5.05
C TYR A 67 -41.34 -4.82 -4.62
N ILE A 68 -42.06 -5.80 -5.15
CA ILE A 68 -43.44 -6.16 -4.80
C ILE A 68 -43.46 -7.64 -4.43
N LEU A 69 -43.71 -7.94 -3.16
CA LEU A 69 -43.84 -9.29 -2.62
C LEU A 69 -45.32 -9.62 -2.40
N ASP A 70 -45.84 -10.60 -3.14
CA ASP A 70 -47.15 -11.21 -2.89
C ASP A 70 -46.95 -12.53 -2.13
N LEU A 71 -47.30 -12.56 -0.84
CA LEU A 71 -47.27 -13.76 0.01
C LEU A 71 -48.65 -14.42 0.03
N THR A 72 -48.75 -15.70 -0.34
CA THR A 72 -50.00 -16.46 -0.36
C THR A 72 -49.96 -17.61 0.64
N ALA A 73 -50.93 -17.65 1.55
CA ALA A 73 -51.13 -18.75 2.51
C ALA A 73 -52.62 -19.09 2.60
N ASN A 74 -52.96 -20.38 2.56
CA ASN A 74 -54.34 -20.89 2.71
C ASN A 74 -55.39 -20.18 1.82
N GLY A 75 -55.00 -19.82 0.59
CA GLY A 75 -55.86 -19.12 -0.38
C GLY A 75 -55.97 -17.60 -0.21
N VAL A 76 -55.37 -17.01 0.83
CA VAL A 76 -55.32 -15.56 1.05
C VAL A 76 -53.95 -15.02 0.60
N THR A 77 -53.95 -13.92 -0.14
CA THR A 77 -52.72 -13.22 -0.58
C THR A 77 -52.58 -11.86 0.09
N ALA A 78 -51.42 -11.61 0.71
CA ALA A 78 -51.02 -10.31 1.23
C ALA A 78 -49.90 -9.71 0.35
N ARG A 79 -49.96 -8.40 0.07
CA ARG A 79 -48.96 -7.68 -0.74
C ARG A 79 -48.16 -6.71 0.12
N LYS A 80 -46.84 -6.68 -0.07
CA LYS A 80 -45.95 -5.60 0.38
C LYS A 80 -45.19 -5.03 -0.82
N THR A 81 -45.05 -3.70 -0.87
CA THR A 81 -44.14 -2.99 -1.79
C THR A 81 -43.10 -2.24 -0.96
N ASP A 82 -41.81 -2.30 -1.31
CA ASP A 82 -40.74 -1.64 -0.54
C ASP A 82 -39.41 -1.47 -1.31
N PHE A 83 -38.48 -0.80 -0.63
CA PHE A 83 -37.05 -0.57 -0.89
C PHE A 83 -36.05 -1.74 -0.73
N PHE A 84 -35.00 -1.84 -1.55
CA PHE A 84 -33.66 -2.22 -1.04
C PHE A 84 -32.54 -1.63 -1.89
N TYR A 85 -31.40 -1.30 -1.26
CA TYR A 85 -30.18 -0.89 -1.96
C TYR A 85 -29.26 -2.10 -2.18
N VAL A 86 -28.71 -2.24 -3.38
CA VAL A 86 -27.68 -3.22 -3.72
C VAL A 86 -26.35 -2.47 -3.88
N GLY A 87 -25.41 -2.71 -2.96
CA GLY A 87 -24.03 -2.19 -3.04
C GLY A 87 -23.23 -2.76 -4.22
N LYS A 88 -21.94 -2.38 -4.36
CA LYS A 88 -21.04 -2.89 -5.42
C LYS A 88 -21.23 -4.41 -5.56
N CYS A 89 -21.76 -4.87 -6.71
CA CYS A 89 -22.07 -6.29 -6.97
C CYS A 89 -20.83 -7.19 -7.12
N ILE A 90 -19.65 -6.60 -6.98
CA ILE A 90 -18.34 -7.22 -7.00
C ILE A 90 -17.68 -6.80 -5.68
N PRO A 91 -17.22 -7.72 -4.81
CA PRO A 91 -16.07 -7.37 -3.98
C PRO A 91 -14.94 -7.09 -4.98
N PRO A 92 -14.46 -5.84 -5.11
CA PRO A 92 -13.67 -5.42 -6.28
C PRO A 92 -12.58 -6.45 -6.53
N TYR A 93 -12.61 -7.07 -7.73
CA TYR A 93 -11.75 -8.23 -8.02
C TYR A 93 -10.32 -7.78 -7.84
N CYS A 94 -9.74 -8.17 -6.70
CA CYS A 94 -8.59 -7.49 -6.19
C CYS A 94 -7.39 -8.03 -6.95
N GLU A 95 -7.00 -7.32 -8.02
CA GLU A 95 -6.14 -7.90 -9.03
C GLU A 95 -4.80 -8.30 -8.42
N ILE A 96 -4.41 -9.53 -8.72
CA ILE A 96 -3.15 -10.11 -8.26
C ILE A 96 -2.02 -9.28 -8.92
N PRO A 97 -1.14 -8.62 -8.14
CA PRO A 97 -0.01 -7.92 -8.72
C PRO A 97 0.95 -8.93 -9.37
N ASP A 98 1.65 -8.49 -10.41
CA ASP A 98 2.58 -9.33 -11.17
C ASP A 98 4.00 -8.77 -11.04
N ILE A 99 4.91 -9.58 -10.48
CA ILE A 99 6.32 -9.22 -10.33
C ILE A 99 7.04 -9.58 -11.63
N LYS A 100 7.42 -8.58 -12.42
CA LYS A 100 8.07 -8.76 -13.73
C LYS A 100 9.46 -9.37 -13.58
N ARG A 101 10.22 -8.88 -12.58
CA ARG A 101 11.56 -9.34 -12.22
C ARG A 101 11.99 -8.76 -10.88
N VAL A 102 12.90 -9.45 -10.21
CA VAL A 102 13.72 -8.88 -9.13
C VAL A 102 15.18 -9.09 -9.52
N TYR A 103 15.98 -8.04 -9.39
CA TYR A 103 17.36 -8.02 -9.85
C TYR A 103 18.23 -7.14 -8.96
N LEU A 104 19.55 -7.36 -9.02
CA LEU A 104 20.52 -6.43 -8.45
C LEU A 104 20.77 -5.31 -9.47
N GLY A 105 20.53 -4.07 -9.06
CA GLY A 105 21.01 -2.89 -9.77
C GLY A 105 22.52 -2.70 -9.60
N GLU A 106 23.02 -1.62 -10.17
CA GLU A 106 24.37 -1.12 -9.91
C GLU A 106 24.65 -1.02 -8.40
N GLU A 107 25.84 -1.42 -7.97
CA GLU A 107 26.27 -1.43 -6.57
C GLU A 107 25.48 -2.37 -5.64
N GLY A 108 24.79 -3.38 -6.19
CA GLY A 108 24.21 -4.48 -5.40
C GLY A 108 22.88 -4.19 -4.72
N GLN A 109 22.30 -3.01 -4.92
CA GLN A 109 20.95 -2.65 -4.47
C GLN A 109 19.91 -3.57 -5.11
N ILE A 110 19.07 -4.25 -4.32
CA ILE A 110 17.95 -5.06 -4.85
C ILE A 110 16.85 -4.13 -5.38
N ILE A 111 16.35 -4.41 -6.58
CA ILE A 111 15.25 -3.70 -7.23
C ILE A 111 14.17 -4.72 -7.63
N MET A 112 12.92 -4.45 -7.26
CA MET A 112 11.75 -5.17 -7.73
C MET A 112 10.99 -4.33 -8.76
N GLU A 113 10.77 -4.90 -9.94
CA GLU A 113 9.87 -4.34 -10.96
C GLU A 113 8.56 -5.13 -10.96
N TYR A 114 7.44 -4.45 -10.75
CA TYR A 114 6.13 -5.08 -10.55
C TYR A 114 5.01 -4.16 -11.05
N SER A 115 3.85 -4.74 -11.36
CA SER A 115 2.67 -4.01 -11.83
C SER A 115 1.41 -4.43 -11.10
N THR A 116 0.52 -3.48 -10.86
CA THR A 116 -0.82 -3.71 -10.30
C THR A 116 -1.83 -2.76 -10.94
N ASP A 117 -3.12 -3.04 -10.79
CA ASP A 117 -4.19 -2.06 -11.05
C ASP A 117 -4.31 -1.10 -9.87
N GLU A 118 -4.31 0.20 -10.15
CA GLU A 118 -4.33 1.30 -9.18
C GLU A 118 -5.76 1.71 -8.75
N ALA A 119 -6.81 1.21 -9.40
CA ALA A 119 -8.20 1.58 -9.10
C ALA A 119 -8.64 1.13 -7.69
N ASP A 120 -9.12 2.06 -6.85
CA ASP A 120 -9.35 1.86 -5.40
C ASP A 120 -8.27 1.00 -4.68
N LEU A 121 -6.98 1.15 -5.07
CA LEU A 121 -5.79 0.56 -4.44
C LEU A 121 -5.57 1.14 -3.03
N TYR A 122 -5.59 0.27 -2.01
CA TYR A 122 -5.35 0.66 -0.62
C TYR A 122 -3.88 0.52 -0.23
N ALA A 123 -3.25 -0.62 -0.55
CA ALA A 123 -1.83 -0.89 -0.30
C ALA A 123 -1.31 -2.06 -1.15
N ILE A 124 0.01 -2.19 -1.28
CA ILE A 124 0.70 -3.41 -1.70
C ILE A 124 1.46 -3.98 -0.49
N GLU A 125 1.40 -5.30 -0.30
CA GLU A 125 2.22 -6.01 0.66
C GLU A 125 3.13 -6.98 -0.09
N TYR A 126 4.43 -6.96 0.19
CA TYR A 126 5.35 -8.01 -0.29
C TYR A 126 6.05 -8.71 0.87
N GLN A 127 6.40 -9.97 0.63
CA GLN A 127 7.06 -10.86 1.59
C GLN A 127 8.29 -11.48 0.92
N ILE A 128 9.38 -11.58 1.66
CA ILE A 128 10.62 -12.25 1.24
C ILE A 128 10.88 -13.42 2.19
N ALA A 129 11.20 -14.59 1.65
CA ALA A 129 11.46 -15.81 2.41
C ALA A 129 12.73 -16.54 1.94
N THR A 130 13.30 -17.36 2.82
CA THR A 130 14.44 -18.26 2.49
C THR A 130 13.99 -19.56 1.80
N ASP A 131 12.71 -19.73 1.53
CA ASP A 131 12.12 -20.92 0.91
C ASP A 131 10.96 -20.58 -0.03
N ASP A 132 10.81 -21.37 -1.09
CA ASP A 132 9.78 -21.26 -2.13
C ASP A 132 8.33 -21.34 -1.60
N LYS A 133 8.15 -21.98 -0.44
CA LYS A 133 6.83 -22.15 0.22
C LYS A 133 6.50 -21.04 1.22
N PHE A 134 7.43 -20.10 1.45
CA PHE A 134 7.28 -19.01 2.42
C PHE A 134 6.96 -19.50 3.85
N THR A 135 7.60 -20.60 4.26
CA THR A 135 7.56 -21.10 5.64
C THR A 135 8.53 -20.34 6.56
N LYS A 136 9.55 -19.69 6.00
CA LYS A 136 10.56 -18.87 6.67
C LYS A 136 10.63 -17.48 6.04
N ILE A 137 9.58 -16.69 6.25
CA ILE A 137 9.54 -15.26 5.89
C ILE A 137 10.57 -14.53 6.75
N VAL A 138 11.44 -13.74 6.12
CA VAL A 138 12.45 -12.90 6.78
C VAL A 138 12.08 -11.42 6.78
N HIS A 139 11.42 -10.94 5.71
CA HIS A 139 11.06 -9.54 5.54
C HIS A 139 9.61 -9.42 5.05
N VAL A 140 8.89 -8.41 5.55
CA VAL A 140 7.53 -8.04 5.14
C VAL A 140 7.44 -6.52 5.09
N ARG A 141 7.01 -5.96 3.94
CA ARG A 141 6.79 -4.52 3.78
C ARG A 141 5.39 -4.27 3.24
N VAL A 142 4.78 -3.17 3.70
CA VAL A 142 3.50 -2.67 3.19
C VAL A 142 3.73 -1.25 2.66
N ILE A 143 3.41 -1.04 1.38
CA ILE A 143 3.47 0.24 0.67
C ILE A 143 2.03 0.74 0.56
N MET A 144 1.73 1.94 1.06
CA MET A 144 0.38 2.52 0.90
C MET A 144 0.12 2.87 -0.57
N GLY A 145 -1.14 2.84 -1.01
CA GLY A 145 -1.50 3.15 -2.40
C GLY A 145 -1.07 4.55 -2.86
N SER A 146 -0.94 5.52 -1.95
CA SER A 146 -0.38 6.86 -2.21
C SER A 146 1.12 6.88 -2.53
N ASP A 147 1.82 5.82 -2.12
CA ASP A 147 3.29 5.74 -2.12
C ASP A 147 3.78 4.69 -3.14
N TYR A 148 2.85 4.09 -3.90
CA TYR A 148 3.13 3.06 -4.91
C TYR A 148 4.00 3.60 -6.05
N LYS A 149 4.96 2.77 -6.45
CA LYS A 149 5.83 2.94 -7.63
C LYS A 149 6.00 1.57 -8.29
N PRO A 150 5.96 1.44 -9.63
CA PRO A 150 6.25 0.18 -10.33
C PRO A 150 7.67 -0.36 -10.14
N LEU A 151 8.59 0.48 -9.66
CA LEU A 151 9.94 0.11 -9.21
C LEU A 151 10.03 0.33 -7.70
N GLU A 152 10.30 -0.75 -6.97
CA GLU A 152 10.52 -0.74 -5.52
C GLU A 152 11.99 -1.05 -5.21
N TYR A 153 12.58 -0.27 -4.31
CA TYR A 153 13.93 -0.48 -3.81
C TYR A 153 13.85 -1.32 -2.54
N ILE A 154 14.30 -2.56 -2.63
CA ILE A 154 14.25 -3.52 -1.51
C ILE A 154 15.49 -3.27 -0.64
N GLU A 155 15.21 -2.87 0.58
CA GLU A 155 16.20 -2.53 1.59
C GLU A 155 16.80 -3.82 2.22
N MET A 156 18.05 -3.76 2.68
CA MET A 156 18.85 -4.93 3.07
C MET A 156 19.57 -4.82 4.42
N ASN A 157 19.73 -3.61 4.95
CA ASN A 157 20.60 -3.31 6.06
C ASN A 157 19.86 -3.27 7.42
N ASP A 158 18.52 -3.31 7.42
CA ASP A 158 17.65 -3.56 8.58
C ASP A 158 18.00 -4.84 9.39
N GLY A 159 18.73 -5.77 8.77
CA GLY A 159 19.17 -7.03 9.35
C GLY A 159 18.42 -8.26 8.84
N THR A 160 17.32 -8.10 8.09
CA THR A 160 16.44 -9.20 7.67
C THR A 160 16.95 -9.95 6.43
N ILE A 161 17.65 -9.27 5.53
CA ILE A 161 18.24 -9.86 4.32
C ILE A 161 19.76 -10.00 4.51
N ASP A 162 20.26 -11.23 4.55
CA ASP A 162 21.70 -11.50 4.52
C ASP A 162 22.27 -11.28 3.12
N GLY A 163 23.56 -10.95 3.04
CA GLY A 163 24.23 -10.75 1.75
C GLY A 163 24.43 -12.06 0.99
N GLU A 164 24.58 -11.95 -0.33
CA GLU A 164 25.00 -13.04 -1.22
C GLU A 164 24.13 -14.33 -1.18
N THR A 165 22.89 -14.21 -0.73
CA THR A 165 22.02 -15.34 -0.34
C THR A 165 20.78 -15.42 -1.24
N THR A 166 20.31 -16.63 -1.54
CA THR A 166 19.11 -16.84 -2.38
C THR A 166 17.82 -16.68 -1.58
N TYR A 167 16.87 -15.95 -2.14
CA TYR A 167 15.57 -15.63 -1.53
C TYR A 167 14.44 -15.73 -2.55
N TYR A 168 13.22 -15.87 -2.03
CA TYR A 168 11.98 -15.92 -2.79
C TYR A 168 11.09 -14.75 -2.38
N ILE A 169 10.51 -14.04 -3.36
CA ILE A 169 9.62 -12.90 -3.14
C ILE A 169 8.27 -13.09 -3.83
N ARG A 170 7.21 -12.61 -3.15
CA ARG A 170 5.84 -12.52 -3.64
C ARG A 170 5.17 -11.25 -3.13
N ALA A 171 4.20 -10.74 -3.86
CA ALA A 171 3.40 -9.57 -3.52
C ALA A 171 1.90 -9.87 -3.54
N ARG A 172 1.10 -9.07 -2.82
CA ARG A 172 -0.37 -9.04 -2.93
C ARG A 172 -0.87 -7.61 -2.81
N ARG A 173 -2.01 -7.34 -3.44
CA ARG A 173 -2.72 -6.06 -3.36
C ARG A 173 -3.75 -6.11 -2.24
N HIS A 174 -3.89 -4.99 -1.55
CA HIS A 174 -5.01 -4.67 -0.67
C HIS A 174 -5.89 -3.66 -1.42
N CYS A 175 -7.16 -3.99 -1.64
CA CYS A 175 -8.15 -3.11 -2.26
C CYS A 175 -9.05 -2.42 -1.21
N SER A 176 -8.94 -2.86 0.05
CA SER A 176 -9.42 -2.14 1.22
C SER A 176 -8.74 -2.71 2.47
N LYS A 177 -9.10 -2.20 3.66
CA LYS A 177 -8.69 -2.78 4.95
C LYS A 177 -9.14 -4.24 5.19
N SER A 178 -10.03 -4.78 4.37
CA SER A 178 -10.61 -6.12 4.52
C SER A 178 -10.69 -6.93 3.22
N VAL A 179 -10.19 -6.41 2.10
CA VAL A 179 -10.20 -7.08 0.79
C VAL A 179 -8.78 -7.10 0.23
N VAL A 180 -8.26 -8.30 0.00
CA VAL A 180 -6.90 -8.54 -0.51
C VAL A 180 -6.93 -9.50 -1.70
N SER A 181 -5.94 -9.38 -2.58
CA SER A 181 -5.70 -10.32 -3.68
C SER A 181 -5.14 -11.65 -3.16
N ALA A 182 -5.14 -12.66 -4.02
CA ALA A 182 -4.20 -13.77 -3.86
C ALA A 182 -2.75 -13.29 -4.06
N TRP A 183 -1.77 -14.12 -3.69
CA TRP A 183 -0.36 -13.84 -3.94
C TRP A 183 -0.02 -13.87 -5.42
N SER A 184 0.98 -13.07 -5.81
CA SER A 184 1.60 -13.00 -7.13
C SER A 184 2.27 -14.32 -7.54
N ASN A 185 2.82 -14.32 -8.76
CA ASN A 185 3.95 -15.17 -9.09
C ASN A 185 5.07 -15.07 -8.03
N ILE A 186 5.77 -16.18 -7.81
CA ILE A 186 6.95 -16.24 -6.93
C ILE A 186 8.19 -16.02 -7.80
N VAL A 187 9.07 -15.12 -7.39
CA VAL A 187 10.34 -14.84 -8.06
C VAL A 187 11.49 -15.24 -7.14
N GLU A 188 12.43 -16.03 -7.66
CA GLU A 188 13.72 -16.30 -7.02
C GLU A 188 14.71 -15.18 -7.37
N PHE A 189 15.48 -14.72 -6.39
CA PHE A 189 16.59 -13.79 -6.62
C PHE A 189 17.74 -14.08 -5.64
N ARG A 190 18.92 -13.53 -5.90
CA ARG A 190 20.07 -13.56 -4.98
C ARG A 190 20.36 -12.14 -4.48
N SER A 191 20.52 -11.95 -3.18
CA SER A 191 20.82 -10.66 -2.58
C SER A 191 22.25 -10.18 -2.92
N GLY A 192 22.46 -8.86 -2.87
CA GLY A 192 23.76 -8.24 -3.12
C GLY A 192 24.75 -8.41 -1.96
N LYS A 193 25.88 -7.71 -2.02
CA LYS A 193 26.80 -7.64 -0.89
C LYS A 193 26.25 -6.68 0.17
N LYS A 194 26.33 -7.06 1.45
CA LYS A 194 25.82 -6.27 2.59
C LYS A 194 26.89 -5.32 3.15
N ASP A 195 27.28 -4.34 2.34
CA ASP A 195 28.16 -3.24 2.76
C ASP A 195 27.33 -1.97 3.02
N ALA A 196 27.69 -1.19 4.05
CA ALA A 196 27.12 0.12 4.32
C ALA A 196 28.25 1.17 4.33
N TYR A 197 28.18 2.14 3.42
CA TYR A 197 29.29 3.02 3.09
C TYR A 197 29.25 4.30 3.94
N ILE A 198 30.36 4.64 4.60
CA ILE A 198 30.43 5.77 5.54
C ILE A 198 30.71 7.08 4.77
N PHE A 199 29.83 8.06 4.93
CA PHE A 199 29.98 9.43 4.41
C PHE A 199 30.15 10.40 5.58
N GLU A 200 31.34 10.97 5.74
CA GLU A 200 31.64 11.89 6.86
C GLU A 200 31.23 13.34 6.60
N ASP A 201 30.88 13.67 5.35
CA ASP A 201 30.54 15.01 4.85
C ASP A 201 29.11 15.12 4.30
N ALA A 202 28.15 14.45 4.95
CA ALA A 202 26.74 14.52 4.62
C ALA A 202 26.05 15.71 5.31
N TYR A 203 25.62 16.71 4.53
CA TYR A 203 24.81 17.83 5.00
C TYR A 203 23.34 17.43 4.96
N CYS A 204 22.66 17.39 6.10
CA CYS A 204 21.27 16.90 6.23
C CYS A 204 20.34 18.02 6.70
N VAL A 205 19.11 18.12 6.18
CA VAL A 205 18.06 19.05 6.63
C VAL A 205 16.78 18.28 6.96
N SER A 206 16.12 18.68 8.06
CA SER A 206 14.89 18.08 8.60
C SER A 206 13.64 18.43 7.77
N ASP A 207 12.62 17.56 7.80
CA ASP A 207 11.30 17.84 7.17
C ASP A 207 10.52 18.97 7.87
N ALA A 208 10.98 19.41 9.05
CA ALA A 208 10.45 20.59 9.75
C ALA A 208 10.71 21.92 9.03
N PHE A 209 11.59 21.95 8.02
CA PHE A 209 11.93 23.15 7.26
C PHE A 209 11.16 23.23 5.94
N LYS A 210 10.84 24.45 5.49
CA LYS A 210 10.13 24.68 4.21
C LYS A 210 11.05 24.58 2.98
N SER A 211 12.35 24.65 3.19
CA SER A 211 13.37 24.71 2.15
C SER A 211 14.73 24.20 2.67
N PRO A 212 15.55 23.52 1.86
CA PRO A 212 16.92 23.19 2.21
C PRO A 212 17.88 24.39 2.16
N THR A 213 17.39 25.58 1.78
CA THR A 213 18.10 26.85 1.85
C THR A 213 17.24 27.92 2.52
N ASP A 214 16.59 27.57 3.63
CA ASP A 214 15.74 28.50 4.38
C ASP A 214 16.57 29.67 4.96
N SER A 215 16.42 30.85 4.35
CA SER A 215 17.17 32.05 4.73
C SER A 215 16.65 32.73 6.00
N GLU A 216 15.48 32.33 6.52
CA GLU A 216 14.96 32.85 7.80
C GLU A 216 15.69 32.20 8.99
N VAL A 217 16.33 31.04 8.79
CA VAL A 217 17.05 30.30 9.83
C VAL A 217 18.56 30.32 9.58
N MET A 218 19.28 31.03 10.46
CA MET A 218 20.74 31.19 10.35
C MET A 218 21.46 29.84 10.34
N GLY A 219 22.16 29.54 9.24
CA GLY A 219 22.90 28.28 9.05
C GLY A 219 22.08 27.13 8.46
N ALA A 220 20.79 27.30 8.13
CA ALA A 220 19.96 26.25 7.52
C ALA A 220 20.20 26.05 5.99
N SER A 221 21.20 26.71 5.41
CA SER A 221 21.57 26.51 4.00
C SER A 221 22.42 25.26 3.84
N ILE A 222 21.83 24.21 3.27
CA ILE A 222 22.52 22.95 2.95
C ILE A 222 23.72 23.17 2.03
N CYS A 223 23.70 24.25 1.22
CA CYS A 223 24.72 24.57 0.21
C CYS A 223 26.01 25.16 0.77
N TRP A 224 25.98 25.81 1.94
CA TRP A 224 27.18 26.42 2.51
C TRP A 224 28.02 25.35 3.23
N THR A 225 29.13 24.89 2.65
CA THR A 225 29.97 23.84 3.27
C THR A 225 30.75 24.33 4.50
N ALA A 226 31.23 25.57 4.48
CA ALA A 226 32.13 26.12 5.48
C ALA A 226 31.45 26.30 6.85
N ARG A 227 31.84 25.47 7.83
CA ARG A 227 31.27 25.44 9.21
C ARG A 227 29.75 25.25 9.25
N ASN A 228 29.22 24.40 8.37
CA ASN A 228 27.78 24.12 8.38
C ASN A 228 27.36 23.34 9.64
N PRO A 229 26.38 23.81 10.44
CA PRO A 229 25.82 23.01 11.54
C PRO A 229 25.09 21.74 11.05
N LEU A 230 24.60 21.73 9.80
CA LEU A 230 23.90 20.61 9.17
C LEU A 230 24.82 19.42 8.82
N LEU A 231 26.13 19.52 9.05
CA LEU A 231 27.12 18.49 8.78
C LEU A 231 26.94 17.29 9.72
N LYS A 232 26.73 16.09 9.17
CA LYS A 232 26.58 14.81 9.88
C LYS A 232 27.48 13.75 9.25
N THR A 233 27.78 12.69 10.00
CA THR A 233 28.26 11.44 9.42
C THR A 233 27.13 10.41 9.35
N ILE A 234 26.94 9.80 8.19
CA ILE A 234 25.94 8.76 7.93
C ILE A 234 26.58 7.50 7.34
N LYS A 235 25.82 6.40 7.31
CA LYS A 235 26.07 5.23 6.47
C LYS A 235 25.02 5.19 5.34
N LEU A 236 25.38 4.73 4.14
CA LEU A 236 24.47 4.62 2.98
C LEU A 236 24.45 3.18 2.45
N SER A 237 23.33 2.73 1.86
CA SER A 237 23.25 1.38 1.24
C SER A 237 24.03 1.24 -0.08
N THR A 238 24.63 2.32 -0.59
CA THR A 238 25.39 2.35 -1.84
C THR A 238 26.67 3.18 -1.69
N PRO A 239 27.73 2.92 -2.48
CA PRO A 239 28.99 3.68 -2.45
C PRO A 239 28.87 5.07 -3.12
N VAL A 240 27.79 5.30 -3.88
CA VAL A 240 27.49 6.55 -4.60
C VAL A 240 26.04 6.92 -4.28
N PRO A 241 25.73 8.17 -3.88
CA PRO A 241 24.37 8.61 -3.59
C PRO A 241 23.50 8.69 -4.85
N LYS A 242 22.41 7.92 -4.85
CA LYS A 242 21.47 7.82 -5.98
C LYS A 242 20.05 7.52 -5.51
N ILE A 243 19.07 7.60 -6.42
CA ILE A 243 17.68 7.23 -6.13
C ILE A 243 17.63 5.74 -5.72
N GLY A 244 16.90 5.45 -4.65
CA GLY A 244 16.84 4.14 -4.01
C GLY A 244 17.93 3.86 -2.96
N SER A 245 18.85 4.80 -2.72
CA SER A 245 19.83 4.66 -1.63
C SER A 245 19.17 4.96 -0.29
N PHE A 246 19.40 4.12 0.71
CA PHE A 246 18.87 4.30 2.07
C PHE A 246 19.94 4.87 3.01
N ILE A 247 19.52 5.76 3.92
CA ILE A 247 20.38 6.47 4.87
C ILE A 247 20.26 5.83 6.27
N TYR A 248 21.41 5.59 6.89
CA TYR A 248 21.59 4.98 8.20
C TYR A 248 22.47 5.88 9.07
N LEU A 249 22.38 5.72 10.38
CA LEU A 249 23.29 6.37 11.34
C LEU A 249 24.72 5.84 11.17
N LYS A 250 25.73 6.59 11.64
CA LYS A 250 27.11 6.07 11.73
C LYS A 250 27.24 4.88 12.70
N ASP A 251 26.27 4.65 13.59
CA ASP A 251 26.44 3.83 14.79
C ASP A 251 26.99 2.42 14.50
N ASP A 252 27.90 1.94 15.36
CA ASP A 252 28.60 0.65 15.22
C ASP A 252 27.73 -0.54 15.63
N VAL A 253 26.42 -0.41 15.40
CA VAL A 253 25.42 -1.46 15.55
C VAL A 253 25.37 -2.25 14.25
N THR A 254 25.21 -3.56 14.36
CA THR A 254 25.00 -4.48 13.24
C THR A 254 23.72 -5.25 13.54
N PRO A 255 22.61 -5.05 12.80
CA PRO A 255 22.42 -4.11 11.67
C PRO A 255 22.58 -2.61 12.04
N PRO A 256 23.05 -1.75 11.11
CA PRO A 256 23.09 -0.30 11.31
C PRO A 256 21.67 0.30 11.34
N LYS A 257 21.44 1.33 12.16
CA LYS A 257 20.08 1.88 12.33
C LYS A 257 19.68 2.87 11.24
N HIS A 258 18.41 2.85 10.86
CA HIS A 258 17.82 3.82 9.92
C HIS A 258 17.84 5.25 10.44
N ALA A 259 18.15 6.20 9.54
CA ALA A 259 18.03 7.63 9.76
C ALA A 259 16.58 8.11 9.58
N ILE A 260 15.71 7.71 10.51
CA ILE A 260 14.26 7.98 10.53
C ILE A 260 13.80 8.54 11.90
N PRO A 261 12.59 9.11 12.02
CA PRO A 261 12.00 9.51 13.28
C PRO A 261 12.12 8.46 14.39
N GLY A 262 12.38 8.90 15.61
CA GLY A 262 12.67 8.05 16.78
C GLY A 262 14.13 7.58 16.89
N ASN A 263 14.89 7.49 15.78
CA ASN A 263 16.31 7.14 15.79
C ASN A 263 17.26 8.35 15.70
N LEU A 264 16.78 9.47 15.18
CA LEU A 264 17.58 10.65 14.81
C LEU A 264 17.90 11.62 15.96
N MET A 265 17.69 11.24 17.22
CA MET A 265 17.93 12.09 18.40
C MET A 265 19.37 12.64 18.49
N SER A 266 20.36 11.94 17.92
CA SER A 266 21.76 12.40 17.86
C SER A 266 22.02 13.49 16.80
N PHE A 267 21.05 13.80 15.93
CA PHE A 267 21.15 14.85 14.93
C PHE A 267 20.48 16.16 15.37
N ASP A 268 19.60 16.08 16.39
CA ASP A 268 18.83 17.20 16.93
C ASP A 268 19.58 17.99 18.02
N GLU A 269 19.41 19.30 17.96
CA GLU A 269 19.86 20.31 18.93
C GLU A 269 18.65 21.20 19.30
N ALA A 270 18.80 22.05 20.32
CA ALA A 270 17.71 22.86 20.87
C ALA A 270 17.36 24.07 19.98
N GLY A 271 16.72 23.79 18.84
CA GLY A 271 16.29 24.79 17.85
C GLY A 271 17.39 25.17 16.86
N GLY A 272 17.08 26.14 15.98
CA GLY A 272 17.97 26.48 14.87
C GLY A 272 18.01 25.39 13.79
N PRO A 273 19.03 25.38 12.91
CA PRO A 273 19.07 24.52 11.72
C PRO A 273 19.13 23.01 12.03
N ASN A 274 19.59 22.63 13.22
CA ASN A 274 19.68 21.25 13.67
C ASN A 274 18.44 20.82 14.45
N SER A 275 17.22 20.99 13.94
CA SER A 275 16.02 20.68 14.73
C SER A 275 14.90 19.95 13.97
N GLY A 276 14.18 19.09 14.69
CA GLY A 276 13.03 18.31 14.21
C GLY A 276 13.38 16.97 13.55
N PHE A 277 14.66 16.57 13.46
CA PHE A 277 15.06 15.32 12.80
C PHE A 277 14.46 14.09 13.46
N ASN A 278 14.40 14.03 14.78
CA ASN A 278 13.88 12.88 15.53
C ASN A 278 12.35 12.78 15.52
N GLU A 279 11.65 13.88 15.21
CA GLU A 279 10.19 13.90 15.08
C GLU A 279 9.75 13.70 13.61
N GLN A 280 10.42 14.39 12.67
CA GLN A 280 9.94 14.53 11.29
C GLN A 280 10.87 13.90 10.24
N GLY A 281 12.12 13.56 10.59
CA GLY A 281 13.07 12.86 9.72
C GLY A 281 13.92 13.77 8.85
N ILE A 282 14.84 13.19 8.08
CA ILE A 282 15.63 13.91 7.07
C ILE A 282 14.78 14.08 5.81
N ARG A 283 14.67 15.30 5.29
CA ARG A 283 13.98 15.62 4.03
C ARG A 283 14.92 15.93 2.88
N TRP A 284 16.05 16.59 3.16
CA TRP A 284 17.07 16.87 2.16
C TRP A 284 18.43 16.43 2.64
N ILE A 285 19.22 15.89 1.71
CA ILE A 285 20.62 15.54 1.95
C ILE A 285 21.47 16.01 0.77
N ARG A 286 22.68 16.47 1.07
CA ARG A 286 23.72 16.78 0.09
C ARG A 286 25.03 16.18 0.60
N PHE A 287 25.83 15.65 -0.29
CA PHE A 287 27.12 15.05 0.05
C PHE A 287 28.25 16.02 -0.30
N GLY A 288 29.38 15.92 0.38
CA GLY A 288 30.58 16.66 0.00
C GLY A 288 31.27 16.03 -1.21
N SER A 289 32.45 16.56 -1.54
CA SER A 289 33.24 16.10 -2.67
C SER A 289 34.20 14.99 -2.25
N ASP A 290 33.67 13.81 -1.91
CA ASP A 290 34.45 12.64 -1.55
C ASP A 290 34.74 11.72 -2.77
N LYS A 291 35.44 10.60 -2.53
CA LYS A 291 36.35 10.00 -3.52
C LYS A 291 35.70 9.06 -4.56
N LEU A 292 34.38 9.00 -4.62
CA LEU A 292 33.65 7.98 -5.40
C LEU A 292 32.86 8.54 -6.61
N GLY A 293 33.11 9.79 -7.00
CA GLY A 293 32.50 10.43 -8.17
C GLY A 293 31.24 11.25 -7.87
N ASN A 294 31.06 11.64 -6.60
CA ASN A 294 29.88 12.33 -6.11
C ASN A 294 29.91 13.81 -6.49
N ASP A 295 28.79 14.34 -7.00
CA ASP A 295 28.64 15.75 -7.35
C ASP A 295 28.17 16.54 -6.11
N PRO A 296 29.03 17.41 -5.54
CA PRO A 296 28.72 18.15 -4.31
C PRO A 296 27.69 19.27 -4.51
N SER A 297 27.19 19.49 -5.73
CA SER A 297 26.09 20.42 -5.99
C SER A 297 24.71 19.78 -5.80
N ILE A 298 24.57 18.46 -5.92
CA ILE A 298 23.25 17.79 -5.92
C ILE A 298 22.62 17.79 -4.53
N ILE A 299 21.44 18.41 -4.40
CA ILE A 299 20.55 18.22 -3.26
C ILE A 299 19.56 17.10 -3.62
N TYR A 300 19.51 16.07 -2.79
CA TYR A 300 18.59 14.95 -2.93
C TYR A 300 17.36 15.15 -2.03
N ASN A 301 16.17 14.77 -2.53
CA ASN A 301 14.98 14.56 -1.71
C ASN A 301 15.07 13.19 -1.03
N VAL A 302 14.86 13.16 0.28
CA VAL A 302 14.74 11.96 1.11
C VAL A 302 13.27 11.78 1.49
N ASN A 303 12.77 10.54 1.52
CA ASN A 303 11.51 10.20 2.19
C ASN A 303 11.77 10.14 3.70
N PRO A 304 11.26 11.09 4.51
CA PRO A 304 11.66 11.20 5.92
C PRO A 304 11.22 10.00 6.77
N LYS A 305 10.22 9.23 6.32
CA LYS A 305 9.70 8.04 7.00
C LYS A 305 10.56 6.79 6.81
N THR A 306 11.39 6.73 5.76
CA THR A 306 12.18 5.53 5.40
C THR A 306 13.68 5.78 5.32
N GLY A 307 14.11 7.03 5.15
CA GLY A 307 15.51 7.37 4.86
C GLY A 307 15.93 7.07 3.41
N GLU A 308 14.98 6.75 2.51
CA GLU A 308 15.21 6.50 1.08
C GLU A 308 15.42 7.82 0.33
N ILE A 309 16.50 7.93 -0.46
CA ILE A 309 16.64 8.98 -1.47
C ILE A 309 15.65 8.70 -2.60
N VAL A 310 14.62 9.55 -2.74
CA VAL A 310 13.50 9.32 -3.67
C VAL A 310 13.60 10.07 -4.99
N ASN A 311 14.30 11.21 -5.03
CA ASN A 311 14.57 11.97 -6.25
C ASN A 311 15.71 12.97 -6.02
N ILE A 312 16.21 13.60 -7.08
CA ILE A 312 16.93 14.89 -6.97
C ILE A 312 15.91 15.99 -6.60
N TYR A 313 16.31 16.95 -5.78
CA TYR A 313 15.53 18.15 -5.45
C TYR A 313 15.94 19.33 -6.33
N SER A 314 17.21 19.70 -6.28
CA SER A 314 17.80 20.79 -7.05
C SER A 314 19.33 20.70 -7.00
N TYR A 315 20.01 21.72 -7.53
CA TYR A 315 21.45 21.88 -7.46
C TYR A 315 21.77 23.17 -6.68
N CYS A 316 22.78 23.12 -5.81
CA CYS A 316 23.39 24.31 -5.25
C CYS A 316 24.06 25.10 -6.37
N ALA A 317 23.74 26.39 -6.48
CA ALA A 317 24.43 27.29 -7.39
C ALA A 317 25.90 27.46 -6.97
N SER A 318 26.79 27.51 -7.98
CA SER A 318 28.23 27.75 -7.87
C SER A 318 28.56 29.23 -7.72
#